data_AF-A0AAD9TN76-F1
#
_entry.id   AF-A0AAD9TN76-F1
#
_cell.length_a   1.000
_cell.length_b   1.000
_cell.length_c   1.000
_cell.angle_alpha   90.00
_cell.angle_beta   90.00
_cell.angle_gamma   90.00
#
_symmetry.space_group_name_H-M   'P 1'
#
loop_
_entity.id
_entity.type
_entity.pdbx_description
1 polymer ?
#
loop_
_entity_poly.entity_id
_entity_poly.type
_entity_poly.pdbx_seq_one_letter_code
_entity_poly.pdbx_strand_id
1 'polypeptide(L)'
;MIQGFLRSYEKDYILGSISADLKEKGSTLYASLIDGKAPGLSFLLPQQYFKYPRLTGRGTIEHLNLPLRKEMVQHFPQKLVANKGKLLQSKYVVLDGYSAPLTAGNFTKLVR
;
A
#
# COMPACT_ATOMS: atom_id res chain seq x y z
N MET A 1 -2.70 -3.20 -24.20
CA MET A 1 -1.87 -4.33 -24.70
C MET A 1 -0.37 -4.18 -24.43
N ILE A 2 0.13 -3.03 -23.95
CA ILE A 2 1.59 -2.76 -23.84
C ILE A 2 2.16 -3.12 -22.46
N GLN A 3 1.33 -3.05 -21.40
CA GLN A 3 1.75 -3.25 -20.01
C GLN A 3 2.06 -4.71 -19.63
N GLY A 4 1.55 -5.69 -20.38
CA GLY A 4 1.82 -7.11 -20.15
C GLY A 4 3.18 -7.56 -20.69
N PHE A 5 3.63 -6.94 -21.78
CA PHE A 5 4.87 -7.29 -22.47
C PHE A 5 6.12 -6.88 -21.67
N LEU A 6 6.13 -5.66 -21.12
CA LEU A 6 7.24 -5.15 -20.30
C LEU A 6 7.45 -5.98 -19.02
N ARG A 7 6.37 -6.45 -18.39
CA ARG A 7 6.43 -7.28 -17.19
C ARG A 7 7.03 -8.67 -17.40
N SER A 8 6.90 -9.23 -18.60
CA SER A 8 7.54 -10.51 -18.96
C SER A 8 9.04 -10.33 -19.17
N TYR A 9 9.41 -9.26 -19.87
CA TYR A 9 10.81 -9.00 -20.23
C TYR A 9 11.70 -8.78 -19.00
N GLU A 10 11.21 -7.99 -18.02
CA GLU A 10 11.91 -7.77 -16.75
C GLU A 10 12.03 -9.06 -15.93
N LYS A 11 10.97 -9.88 -15.89
CA LYS A 11 10.99 -11.18 -15.20
C LYS A 11 12.10 -12.08 -15.74
N ASP A 12 12.17 -12.21 -17.07
CA ASP A 12 13.10 -13.13 -17.71
C ASP A 12 14.55 -12.65 -17.56
N TYR A 13 14.78 -11.33 -17.58
CA TYR A 13 16.08 -10.74 -17.29
C TYR A 13 16.52 -10.97 -15.83
N ILE A 14 15.62 -10.77 -14.87
CA ILE A 14 15.90 -10.97 -13.44
C ILE A 14 16.19 -12.45 -13.16
N LEU A 15 15.33 -13.37 -13.62
CA LEU A 15 15.53 -14.81 -13.39
C LEU A 15 16.70 -15.40 -14.19
N GLY A 16 17.09 -14.76 -15.30
CA GLY A 16 18.28 -15.13 -16.08
C GLY A 16 19.60 -14.78 -15.38
N SER A 17 19.59 -13.84 -14.43
CA SER A 17 20.77 -13.43 -13.65
C SER A 17 21.03 -14.28 -12.40
N ILE A 18 20.12 -15.19 -12.06
CA ILE A 18 20.19 -16.03 -10.85
C ILE A 18 20.88 -17.36 -11.20
N SER A 19 21.80 -17.81 -10.33
CA SER A 19 22.44 -19.13 -10.48
C SER A 19 21.40 -20.26 -10.55
N ALA A 20 21.69 -21.31 -11.31
CA ALA A 20 20.76 -22.41 -11.57
C ALA A 20 20.22 -23.04 -10.26
N ASP A 21 21.09 -23.20 -9.26
CA ASP A 21 20.77 -23.78 -7.94
C ASP A 21 19.79 -22.91 -7.11
N LEU A 22 19.67 -21.63 -7.45
CA LEU A 22 18.82 -20.66 -6.76
C LEU A 22 17.62 -20.23 -7.62
N LYS A 23 17.49 -20.73 -8.84
CA LYS A 23 16.50 -20.27 -9.81
C LYS A 23 15.06 -20.56 -9.36
N GLU A 24 14.85 -21.69 -8.71
CA GLU A 24 13.56 -22.04 -8.10
C GLU A 24 13.19 -21.04 -6.99
N LYS A 25 14.08 -20.85 -6.00
CA LYS A 25 13.88 -19.91 -4.89
C LYS A 25 13.71 -18.46 -5.37
N GLY A 26 14.51 -18.04 -6.34
CA GLY A 26 14.42 -16.72 -6.98
C GLY A 26 13.09 -16.50 -7.68
N SER A 27 12.56 -17.53 -8.36
CA SER A 27 11.24 -17.49 -9.00
C SER A 27 10.11 -17.38 -7.98
N THR A 28 10.20 -18.12 -6.87
CA THR A 28 9.24 -18.03 -5.75
C THR A 28 9.25 -16.65 -5.10
N LEU A 29 10.44 -16.07 -4.88
CA LEU A 29 10.60 -14.73 -4.34
C LEU A 29 10.05 -13.66 -5.30
N TYR A 30 10.37 -13.76 -6.59
CA TYR A 30 9.85 -12.84 -7.61
C TYR A 30 8.32 -12.87 -7.68
N ALA A 31 7.71 -14.07 -7.71
CA ALA A 31 6.26 -14.22 -7.68
C ALA A 31 5.65 -13.58 -6.42
N SER A 32 6.29 -13.79 -5.28
CA SER A 32 5.85 -13.19 -4.01
C SER A 32 5.97 -11.66 -4.00
N LEU A 33 7.04 -11.10 -4.58
CA LEU A 33 7.23 -9.64 -4.71
C LEU A 33 6.19 -9.00 -5.64
N ILE A 34 5.92 -9.62 -6.80
CA ILE A 34 4.94 -9.13 -7.77
C ILE A 34 3.51 -9.24 -7.25
N ASP A 35 3.18 -10.31 -6.54
CA ASP A 35 1.89 -10.48 -5.88
C ASP A 35 1.71 -9.56 -4.66
N GLY A 36 2.72 -8.72 -4.36
CA GLY A 36 2.72 -7.85 -3.18
C GLY A 36 2.65 -8.65 -1.89
N LYS A 37 3.11 -9.90 -1.91
CA LYS A 37 3.18 -10.87 -0.82
C LYS A 37 4.64 -11.18 -0.48
N ALA A 38 5.56 -10.22 -0.48
CA ALA A 38 6.92 -10.46 -0.01
C ALA A 38 6.85 -10.96 1.45
N PRO A 39 6.93 -12.28 1.71
CA PRO A 39 6.70 -12.82 3.03
C PRO A 39 7.95 -12.47 3.82
N GLY A 40 7.83 -11.58 4.79
CA GLY A 40 8.97 -11.13 5.59
C GLY A 40 9.27 -9.63 5.55
N LEU A 41 8.60 -8.84 4.72
CA LEU A 41 8.63 -7.36 4.85
C LEU A 41 7.70 -6.87 5.99
N SER A 42 7.41 -7.74 6.95
CA SER A 42 6.69 -7.34 8.16
C SER A 42 7.68 -6.61 9.06
N PHE A 43 7.40 -5.34 9.35
CA PHE A 43 8.12 -4.59 10.38
C PHE A 43 8.21 -5.43 11.66
N LEU A 44 9.43 -5.63 12.20
CA LEU A 44 9.63 -6.32 13.48
C LEU A 44 9.01 -5.47 14.59
N LEU A 45 7.80 -5.81 14.98
CA LEU A 45 7.10 -5.13 16.06
C LEU A 45 7.49 -5.75 17.40
N PRO A 46 7.78 -4.93 18.43
CA PRO A 46 7.92 -5.43 19.79
C PRO A 46 6.67 -6.21 20.22
N GLN A 47 6.88 -7.33 20.93
CA GLN A 47 5.82 -8.27 21.33
C GLN A 47 4.63 -7.60 22.02
N GLN A 48 4.89 -6.57 22.83
CA GLN A 48 3.86 -5.79 23.52
C GLN A 48 2.81 -5.15 22.60
N TYR A 49 3.13 -4.96 21.31
CA TYR A 49 2.22 -4.36 20.33
C TYR A 49 1.40 -5.39 19.55
N PHE A 50 1.61 -6.68 19.75
CA PHE A 50 0.85 -7.72 19.02
C PHE A 50 -0.65 -7.73 19.35
N LYS A 51 -1.02 -7.17 20.50
CA LYS A 51 -2.41 -7.00 20.93
C LYS A 51 -3.18 -5.93 20.15
N TYR A 52 -2.50 -5.06 19.40
CA TYR A 52 -3.15 -3.97 18.66
C TYR A 52 -3.45 -4.38 17.22
N PRO A 53 -4.48 -3.76 16.59
CA PRO A 53 -4.77 -3.92 15.18
C PRO A 53 -3.55 -3.60 14.30
N ARG A 54 -3.33 -4.43 13.28
CA ARG A 54 -2.23 -4.27 12.32
C ARG A 54 -2.74 -4.45 10.91
N LEU A 55 -2.27 -3.62 10.00
CA LEU A 55 -2.41 -3.86 8.57
C LEU A 55 -1.13 -4.54 8.07
N THR A 56 -1.24 -5.80 7.66
CA THR A 56 -0.14 -6.49 6.99
C THR A 56 -0.26 -6.22 5.49
N GLY A 57 0.71 -5.52 4.92
CA GLY A 57 0.71 -5.13 3.50
C GLY A 57 0.05 -3.78 3.24
N ARG A 58 -0.47 -3.57 2.02
CA ARG A 58 -1.12 -2.31 1.63
C ARG A 58 -2.62 -2.48 1.49
N GLY A 59 -3.35 -1.46 1.91
CA GLY A 59 -4.82 -1.40 1.78
C GLY A 59 -5.25 -0.11 1.12
N THR A 60 -6.35 -0.16 0.38
CA THR A 60 -6.96 1.03 -0.22
C THR A 60 -8.33 1.24 0.41
N ILE A 61 -8.61 2.47 0.84
CA ILE A 61 -9.94 2.88 1.28
C ILE A 61 -10.56 3.70 0.16
N GLU A 62 -11.68 3.20 -0.33
CA GLU A 62 -12.50 3.90 -1.31
C GLU A 62 -13.53 4.74 -0.56
N HIS A 63 -13.75 5.98 -1.01
CA HIS A 63 -14.76 6.90 -0.46
C HIS A 63 -14.56 7.31 1.01
N LEU A 64 -13.35 7.76 1.36
CA LEU A 64 -13.14 8.39 2.66
C LEU A 64 -13.78 9.79 2.68
N ASN A 65 -14.85 9.93 3.47
CA ASN A 65 -15.54 11.19 3.70
C ASN A 65 -14.84 11.94 4.85
N LEU A 66 -13.94 12.87 4.52
CA LEU A 66 -13.32 13.73 5.51
C LEU A 66 -14.18 15.00 5.71
N PRO A 67 -14.72 15.25 6.92
CA PRO A 67 -15.41 16.50 7.22
C PRO A 67 -14.38 17.62 7.29
N LEU A 68 -14.07 18.23 6.16
CA LEU A 68 -13.19 19.38 6.13
C LEU A 68 -13.95 20.62 6.54
N ARG A 69 -13.46 21.23 7.62
CA ARG A 69 -13.90 22.55 8.03
C ARG A 69 -13.15 23.60 7.21
N LYS A 70 -13.77 24.77 7.00
CA LYS A 70 -13.22 25.84 6.14
C LYS A 70 -11.80 26.25 6.56
N GLU A 71 -11.52 26.22 7.85
CA GLU A 71 -10.22 26.51 8.46
C GLU A 71 -9.12 25.48 8.12
N MET A 72 -9.48 24.24 7.75
CA MET A 72 -8.51 23.21 7.38
C MET A 72 -8.12 23.31 5.90
N VAL A 73 -8.97 23.92 5.07
CA VAL A 73 -8.80 24.04 3.61
C VAL A 73 -7.55 24.83 3.24
N GLN A 74 -7.10 25.75 4.10
CA GLN A 74 -5.89 26.56 3.88
C GLN A 74 -4.59 25.74 3.81
N HIS A 75 -4.59 24.51 4.36
CA HIS A 75 -3.42 23.61 4.34
C HIS A 75 -3.47 22.58 3.21
N PHE A 76 -4.54 22.55 2.41
CA PHE A 76 -4.67 21.64 1.26
C PHE A 76 -4.46 22.40 -0.05
N PRO A 77 -3.87 21.76 -1.08
CA PRO A 77 -3.73 22.38 -2.38
C PRO A 77 -5.11 22.79 -2.92
N GLN A 78 -5.26 24.08 -3.25
CA GLN A 78 -6.53 24.73 -3.63
C GLN A 78 -7.26 24.06 -4.81
N LYS A 79 -6.55 23.23 -5.59
CA LYS A 79 -7.09 22.44 -6.71
C LYS A 79 -8.17 21.41 -6.32
N LEU A 80 -8.39 21.18 -5.02
CA LEU A 80 -9.43 20.30 -4.50
C LEU A 80 -10.76 21.04 -4.20
N VAL A 81 -10.76 22.38 -4.20
CA VAL A 81 -11.92 23.21 -3.79
C VAL A 81 -12.76 23.60 -5.01
N ALA A 82 -13.25 22.60 -5.73
CA ALA A 82 -14.12 22.81 -6.91
C ALA A 82 -15.57 22.39 -6.63
N ASN A 83 -16.14 22.76 -5.48
CA ASN A 83 -17.57 23.05 -5.37
C ASN A 83 -17.97 23.54 -3.97
N LYS A 84 -18.61 24.70 -3.94
CA LYS A 84 -19.54 25.23 -2.92
C LYS A 84 -19.88 24.25 -1.77
N GLY A 85 -19.03 24.16 -0.75
CA GLY A 85 -19.36 23.49 0.52
C GLY A 85 -19.47 21.96 0.49
N LYS A 86 -19.02 21.26 -0.57
CA LYS A 86 -18.96 19.79 -0.55
C LYS A 86 -17.69 19.31 0.15
N LEU A 87 -17.86 18.36 1.08
CA LEU A 87 -16.79 17.53 1.67
C LEU A 87 -15.72 17.20 0.61
N LEU A 88 -14.42 17.33 0.92
CA LEU A 88 -13.43 16.68 0.06
C LEU A 88 -13.60 15.17 0.29
N GLN A 89 -14.14 14.51 -0.72
CA GLN A 89 -14.04 13.07 -0.84
C GLN A 89 -12.66 12.75 -1.42
N SER A 90 -11.74 12.28 -0.58
CA SER A 90 -10.60 11.56 -1.12
C SER A 90 -11.14 10.24 -1.67
N LYS A 91 -11.16 10.14 -3.00
CA LYS A 91 -11.71 8.96 -3.69
C LYS A 91 -10.96 7.68 -3.31
N TYR A 92 -9.64 7.79 -3.09
CA TYR A 92 -8.77 6.69 -2.68
C TYR A 92 -7.72 7.17 -1.68
N VAL A 93 -7.61 6.49 -0.54
CA VAL A 93 -6.47 6.60 0.38
C VAL A 93 -5.72 5.28 0.39
N VAL A 94 -4.43 5.31 0.13
CA VAL A 94 -3.56 4.14 0.21
C VAL A 94 -2.87 4.11 1.57
N LEU A 95 -3.10 3.05 2.33
CA LEU A 95 -2.45 2.79 3.61
C LEU A 95 -1.25 1.87 3.39
N ASP A 96 -0.08 2.30 3.87
CA ASP A 96 1.15 1.51 3.82
C ASP A 96 1.40 0.77 5.13
N GLY A 97 0.83 -0.42 5.26
CA GLY A 97 1.04 -1.30 6.42
C GLY A 97 2.42 -1.97 6.45
N TYR A 98 3.22 -1.85 5.38
CA TYR A 98 4.63 -2.28 5.41
C TYR A 98 5.47 -1.40 6.31
N SER A 99 5.40 -0.07 6.12
CA SER A 99 6.19 0.88 6.91
C SER A 99 5.50 1.26 8.22
N ALA A 100 4.16 1.25 8.27
CA ALA A 100 3.39 1.74 9.41
C ALA A 100 2.24 0.78 9.81
N PRO A 101 2.53 -0.48 10.20
CA PRO A 101 1.51 -1.50 10.42
C PRO A 101 0.48 -1.15 11.50
N LEU A 102 0.93 -0.54 12.60
CA LEU A 102 0.04 -0.17 13.72
C LEU A 102 -0.82 1.04 13.39
N THR A 103 -0.24 2.09 12.81
CA THR A 103 -0.97 3.31 12.42
C THR A 103 -1.99 2.98 11.34
N ALA A 104 -1.56 2.27 10.30
CA ALA A 104 -2.46 1.80 9.24
C ALA A 104 -3.54 0.88 9.81
N GLY A 105 -3.18 -0.11 10.62
CA GLY A 105 -4.13 -1.06 11.21
C GLY A 105 -5.20 -0.40 12.10
N ASN A 106 -4.79 0.56 12.94
CA ASN A 106 -5.73 1.34 13.75
C ASN A 106 -6.66 2.18 12.88
N PHE A 107 -6.14 2.83 11.84
CA PHE A 107 -6.96 3.61 10.92
C PHE A 107 -7.98 2.71 10.21
N THR A 108 -7.57 1.56 9.67
CA THR A 108 -8.48 0.61 9.01
C THR A 108 -9.58 0.10 9.94
N LYS A 109 -9.30 -0.01 11.25
CA LYS A 109 -10.30 -0.38 12.27
C LYS A 109 -11.35 0.72 12.49
N LEU A 110 -10.96 1.99 12.41
CA LEU A 110 -11.84 3.13 12.70
C LEU A 110 -12.72 3.54 11.51
N VAL A 111 -12.29 3.22 10.30
CA VAL A 111 -12.96 3.59 9.04
C VAL A 111 -13.78 2.46 8.41
N ARG A 112 -13.82 1.30 9.06
CA ARG A 112 -14.80 0.24 8.78
C ARG A 112 -16.15 0.61 9.38
#